data_AF-A0A7S3CE82-F1
#
_entry.id   AF-A0A7S3CE82-F1
#
_cell.length_a   1.000
_cell.length_b   1.000
_cell.length_c   1.000
_cell.angle_alpha   90.00
_cell.angle_beta   90.00
_cell.angle_gamma   90.00
#
_symmetry.space_group_name_H-M   'P 1'
#
loop_
_entity.id
_entity.type
_entity.pdbx_description
1 polymer ?
#
loop_
_entity_poly.entity_id
_entity_poly.type
_entity_poly.pdbx_seq_one_letter_code
_entity_poly.pdbx_strand_id
1 'polypeptide(L)'
;AGVRVGGGWTCLDIGASPGGWSQCLCRRLGAGNGRVVAVDPAALQFSDTKMVHLPVLAEDTDEFRERVRLASEGRKIDLIACDANVNPNLSARLALSLPQQSARAVLVLSLKNFVGRRKRWEREIAEIAELVEGSGYERVRVVHLFNNAPMEKTLVATRMVPR
;
A
#
# COMPACT_ATOMS: atom_id res chain seq x y z
N ALA A 1 4.35 12.14 -5.77
CA ALA A 1 2.99 11.90 -6.29
C ALA A 1 1.88 12.76 -5.66
N GLY A 2 2.15 13.72 -4.76
CA GLY A 2 1.10 14.65 -4.29
C GLY A 2 -0.07 14.03 -3.51
N VAL A 3 0.07 12.78 -3.05
CA VAL A 3 -0.95 12.09 -2.23
C VAL A 3 -1.14 12.86 -0.92
N ARG A 4 -2.39 13.22 -0.62
CA ARG A 4 -2.78 13.80 0.67
C ARG A 4 -3.11 12.68 1.64
N VAL A 5 -2.75 12.87 2.91
CA VAL A 5 -3.09 11.96 4.00
C VAL A 5 -3.81 12.81 5.05
N GLY A 6 -5.04 12.43 5.39
CA GLY A 6 -5.82 13.13 6.41
C GLY A 6 -5.41 12.70 7.80
N GLY A 7 -5.44 13.61 8.78
CA GLY A 7 -4.98 13.32 10.14
C GLY A 7 -5.73 12.19 10.85
N GLY A 8 -6.96 11.89 10.42
CA GLY A 8 -7.77 10.79 10.94
C GLY A 8 -7.72 9.52 10.09
N TRP A 9 -6.81 9.38 9.13
CA TRP A 9 -6.80 8.23 8.22
C TRP A 9 -6.21 6.98 8.86
N THR A 10 -6.72 5.83 8.44
CA THR A 10 -6.07 4.53 8.69
C THR A 10 -5.22 4.17 7.47
N CYS A 11 -3.91 4.05 7.67
CA CYS A 11 -2.95 3.73 6.62
C CYS A 11 -2.39 2.33 6.85
N LEU A 12 -2.25 1.55 5.78
CA LEU A 12 -1.56 0.26 5.79
C LEU A 12 -0.26 0.38 4.99
N ASP A 13 0.84 -0.08 5.56
CA ASP A 13 2.17 -0.13 4.95
C ASP A 13 2.62 -1.59 4.86
N ILE A 14 2.65 -2.16 3.65
CA ILE A 14 3.03 -3.55 3.38
C ILE A 14 4.49 -3.60 2.89
N GLY A 15 5.31 -4.44 3.52
CA GLY A 15 6.76 -4.43 3.33
C GLY A 15 7.39 -3.27 4.11
N ALA A 16 6.93 -3.07 5.34
CA ALA A 16 7.20 -1.87 6.11
C ALA A 16 8.65 -1.75 6.61
N SER A 17 9.41 -2.84 6.74
CA SER A 17 10.78 -2.78 7.28
C SER A 17 11.73 -2.09 6.29
N PRO A 18 12.62 -1.17 6.74
CA PRO A 18 12.93 -0.82 8.13
C PRO A 18 12.04 0.27 8.77
N GLY A 19 11.05 0.81 8.06
CA GLY A 19 10.04 1.73 8.62
C GLY A 19 9.92 3.08 7.92
N GLY A 20 10.57 3.28 6.76
CA GLY A 20 10.61 4.59 6.09
C GLY A 20 9.21 5.12 5.68
N TRP A 21 8.39 4.25 5.07
CA TRP A 21 7.01 4.58 4.71
C TRP A 21 6.13 4.81 5.94
N SER A 22 6.18 3.88 6.89
CA SER A 22 5.49 3.98 8.18
C SER A 22 5.79 5.28 8.92
N GLN A 23 7.07 5.68 8.98
CA GLN A 23 7.49 6.96 9.57
C GLN A 23 6.92 8.17 8.80
N CYS A 24 6.97 8.13 7.46
CA CYS A 24 6.39 9.18 6.62
C CYS A 24 4.88 9.32 6.84
N LEU A 25 4.15 8.21 6.92
CA LEU A 25 2.72 8.18 7.18
C LEU A 25 2.39 8.73 8.57
N CYS A 26 3.09 8.29 9.63
CA CYS A 26 2.89 8.81 10.99
C CYS A 26 3.08 10.33 11.06
N ARG A 27 4.13 10.86 10.42
CA ARG A 27 4.37 12.32 10.34
C ARG A 27 3.24 13.05 9.63
N ARG A 28 2.70 12.48 8.55
CA ARG A 28 1.60 13.08 7.78
C ARG A 28 0.26 13.05 8.50
N LEU A 29 0.04 12.05 9.37
CA LEU A 29 -1.13 12.04 10.26
C LEU A 29 -1.08 13.19 11.29
N GLY A 30 0.12 13.68 11.62
CA GLY A 30 0.31 14.85 12.48
C GLY A 30 -0.28 14.66 13.87
N ALA A 31 -1.04 15.66 14.34
CA ALA A 31 -1.74 15.62 15.63
C ALA A 31 -3.12 14.91 15.57
N GLY A 32 -3.50 14.35 14.42
CA GLY A 32 -4.77 13.64 14.27
C GLY A 32 -4.79 12.27 14.96
N ASN A 33 -5.97 11.67 15.00
CA ASN A 33 -6.24 10.35 15.61
C ASN A 33 -6.15 9.19 14.60
N GLY A 34 -5.40 9.38 13.52
CA GLY A 34 -5.15 8.35 12.52
C GLY A 34 -4.27 7.24 13.05
N ARG A 35 -4.10 6.21 12.23
CA ARG A 35 -3.32 5.02 12.56
C ARG A 35 -2.50 4.55 11.36
N VAL A 36 -1.33 3.98 11.63
CA VAL A 36 -0.54 3.22 10.68
C VAL A 36 -0.49 1.76 11.13
N VAL A 37 -0.85 0.84 10.24
CA VAL A 37 -0.60 -0.59 10.41
C VAL A 37 0.59 -0.93 9.53
N ALA A 38 1.72 -1.28 10.14
CA ALA A 38 2.95 -1.62 9.46
C ALA A 38 3.09 -3.15 9.40
N VAL A 39 3.17 -3.72 8.20
CA VAL A 39 3.22 -5.17 7.98
C VAL A 39 4.59 -5.55 7.42
N ASP A 40 5.36 -6.29 8.21
CA ASP A 40 6.63 -6.87 7.78
C ASP A 40 7.08 -7.91 8.81
N PRO A 41 7.60 -9.09 8.41
CA PRO A 41 8.17 -10.05 9.36
C PRO A 41 9.44 -9.52 10.06
N ALA A 42 10.19 -8.63 9.41
CA ALA A 42 11.37 -8.02 9.99
C ALA A 42 11.01 -6.89 10.96
N ALA A 43 11.92 -6.62 11.91
CA ALA A 43 11.76 -5.54 12.86
C ALA A 43 11.78 -4.16 12.18
N LEU A 44 11.06 -3.21 12.75
CA LEU A 44 11.13 -1.80 12.39
C LEU A 44 12.20 -1.10 13.23
N GLN A 45 12.88 -0.11 12.64
CA GLN A 45 13.87 0.73 13.34
C GLN A 45 13.25 2.01 13.93
N PHE A 46 11.93 2.12 13.83
CA PHE A 46 11.15 3.28 14.24
C PHE A 46 9.88 2.80 14.95
N SER A 47 9.40 3.58 15.92
CA SER A 47 8.11 3.38 16.58
C SER A 47 7.39 4.72 16.78
N ASP A 48 6.07 4.68 16.75
CA ASP A 48 5.17 5.83 16.97
C ASP A 48 3.91 5.32 17.69
N THR A 49 3.30 6.14 18.52
CA THR A 49 2.07 5.77 19.24
C THR A 49 0.86 5.57 18.31
N LYS A 50 0.90 6.15 17.10
CA LYS A 50 -0.11 5.93 16.06
C LYS A 50 0.13 4.67 15.24
N MET A 51 1.24 3.96 15.47
CA MET A 51 1.64 2.82 14.67
C MET A 51 1.47 1.51 15.43
N VAL A 52 0.96 0.50 14.72
CA VAL A 52 0.97 -0.89 15.16
C VAL A 52 1.83 -1.67 14.17
N HIS A 53 2.84 -2.38 14.67
CA HIS A 53 3.62 -3.32 13.86
C HIS A 53 2.96 -4.70 13.92
N LEU A 54 2.67 -5.25 12.75
CA LEU A 54 2.27 -6.63 12.54
C LEU A 54 3.48 -7.41 12.01
N PRO A 55 4.18 -8.19 12.87
CA PRO A 55 5.40 -8.91 12.51
C PRO A 55 5.09 -10.19 11.73
N VAL A 56 4.48 -10.05 10.55
CA VAL A 56 4.01 -11.17 9.71
C VAL A 56 4.37 -10.91 8.25
N LEU A 57 4.54 -12.00 7.49
CA LEU A 57 4.60 -11.92 6.03
C LEU A 57 3.19 -11.61 5.49
N ALA A 58 3.10 -10.70 4.52
CA ALA A 58 1.84 -10.40 3.85
C ALA A 58 1.49 -11.53 2.86
N GLU A 59 0.30 -12.11 3.02
CA GLU A 59 -0.18 -13.23 2.22
C GLU A 59 -1.66 -13.01 1.85
N ASP A 60 -2.10 -13.60 0.75
CA ASP A 60 -3.50 -13.46 0.28
C ASP A 60 -4.43 -14.47 0.98
N THR A 61 -4.51 -14.39 2.31
CA THR A 61 -5.25 -15.33 3.17
C THR A 61 -6.26 -14.62 4.07
N ASP A 62 -7.31 -15.33 4.49
CA ASP A 62 -8.30 -14.79 5.43
C ASP A 62 -7.68 -14.46 6.79
N GLU A 63 -6.71 -15.25 7.25
CA GLU A 63 -5.97 -14.99 8.48
C GLU A 63 -5.21 -13.66 8.42
N PHE A 64 -4.53 -13.38 7.31
CA PHE A 64 -3.85 -12.10 7.11
C PHE A 64 -4.83 -10.92 7.13
N ARG A 65 -5.94 -11.06 6.40
CA ARG A 65 -7.01 -10.04 6.34
C ARG A 65 -7.60 -9.76 7.73
N GLU A 66 -7.82 -10.79 8.53
CA GLU A 66 -8.32 -10.65 9.91
C GLU A 66 -7.30 -9.97 10.83
N ARG A 67 -6.02 -10.31 10.73
CA ARG A 67 -4.95 -9.62 11.48
C ARG A 67 -4.89 -8.14 11.14
N VAL A 68 -4.99 -7.78 9.86
CA VAL A 68 -5.05 -6.37 9.44
C VAL A 68 -6.29 -5.68 9.99
N ARG A 69 -7.46 -6.33 9.94
CA ARG A 69 -8.71 -5.80 10.51
C ARG A 69 -8.61 -5.53 12.01
N LEU A 70 -7.99 -6.43 12.76
CA LEU A 70 -7.79 -6.28 14.20
C LEU A 70 -6.81 -5.14 14.50
N ALA A 71 -5.69 -5.07 13.79
CA ALA A 71 -4.71 -3.99 13.95
C ALA A 71 -5.26 -2.61 13.56
N SER A 72 -6.18 -2.56 12.60
CA SER A 72 -6.91 -1.35 12.23
C SER A 72 -8.07 -1.02 13.16
N GLU A 73 -8.31 -1.81 14.22
CA GLU A 73 -9.46 -1.68 15.13
C GLU A 73 -10.81 -1.70 14.40
N GLY A 74 -10.90 -2.47 13.31
CA GLY A 74 -12.07 -2.54 12.44
C GLY A 74 -12.36 -1.24 11.67
N ARG A 75 -11.46 -0.26 11.71
CA ARG A 75 -11.59 0.97 10.92
C ARG A 75 -11.32 0.67 9.45
N LYS A 76 -12.02 1.42 8.59
CA LYS A 76 -11.78 1.35 7.15
C LYS A 76 -10.38 1.87 6.80
N ILE A 77 -9.76 1.25 5.80
CA ILE A 77 -8.41 1.61 5.33
C ILE A 77 -8.51 2.73 4.29
N ASP A 78 -7.94 3.89 4.57
CA ASP A 78 -7.97 5.06 3.70
C ASP A 78 -6.75 5.14 2.77
N LEU A 79 -5.64 4.49 3.12
CA LEU A 79 -4.44 4.43 2.29
C LEU A 79 -3.77 3.07 2.41
N ILE A 80 -3.41 2.47 1.28
CA ILE A 80 -2.56 1.28 1.20
C ILE A 80 -1.29 1.65 0.44
N ALA A 81 -0.14 1.49 1.09
CA ALA A 81 1.17 1.51 0.47
C ALA A 81 1.73 0.09 0.48
N CYS A 82 2.24 -0.39 -0.65
CA CYS A 82 2.96 -1.65 -0.73
C CYS A 82 4.31 -1.43 -1.42
N ASP A 83 5.38 -1.55 -0.63
CA ASP A 83 6.76 -1.45 -1.11
C ASP A 83 7.54 -2.76 -0.92
N ALA A 84 6.82 -3.85 -0.65
CA ALA A 84 7.41 -5.18 -0.50
C ALA A 84 8.22 -5.61 -1.74
N ASN A 85 9.28 -6.38 -1.53
CA ASN A 85 10.08 -6.99 -2.59
C ASN A 85 9.41 -8.27 -3.11
N VAL A 86 8.27 -8.10 -3.78
CA VAL A 86 7.49 -9.18 -4.39
C VAL A 86 7.17 -8.88 -5.85
N ASN A 87 6.76 -9.89 -6.62
CA ASN A 87 6.38 -9.63 -8.01
C ASN A 87 5.21 -8.62 -8.09
N PRO A 88 5.14 -7.81 -9.17
CA PRO A 88 4.11 -6.79 -9.31
C PRO A 88 2.68 -7.31 -9.13
N ASN A 89 2.38 -8.49 -9.68
CA ASN A 89 1.04 -9.09 -9.59
C ASN A 89 0.63 -9.40 -8.14
N LEU A 90 1.53 -9.99 -7.34
CA LEU A 90 1.27 -10.28 -5.92
C LEU A 90 1.11 -8.99 -5.13
N SER A 91 1.94 -7.97 -5.38
CA SER A 91 1.78 -6.65 -4.75
C SER A 91 0.38 -6.06 -4.97
N ALA A 92 -0.14 -6.15 -6.19
CA ALA A 92 -1.47 -5.66 -6.52
C ALA A 92 -2.56 -6.49 -5.84
N ARG A 93 -2.47 -7.82 -5.90
CA ARG A 93 -3.46 -8.74 -5.28
C ARG A 93 -3.54 -8.56 -3.77
N LEU A 94 -2.40 -8.49 -3.08
CA LEU A 94 -2.35 -8.26 -1.63
C LEU A 94 -3.06 -6.96 -1.24
N ALA A 95 -2.83 -5.88 -1.97
CA ALA A 95 -3.47 -4.60 -1.66
C ALA A 95 -4.98 -4.61 -1.99
N LEU A 96 -5.37 -5.22 -3.11
CA LEU A 96 -6.76 -5.23 -3.56
C LEU A 96 -7.65 -6.19 -2.76
N SER A 97 -7.09 -7.27 -2.21
CA SER A 97 -7.86 -8.27 -1.45
C SER A 97 -8.17 -7.87 -0.01
N LEU A 98 -7.61 -6.75 0.47
CA LEU A 98 -7.86 -6.26 1.81
C LEU A 98 -9.33 -5.86 2.00
N PRO A 99 -10.01 -6.40 3.01
CA PRO A 99 -11.38 -6.02 3.30
C PRO A 99 -11.42 -4.59 3.87
N GLN A 100 -12.61 -4.00 3.86
CA GLN A 100 -12.90 -2.73 4.55
C GLN A 100 -12.12 -1.50 4.06
N GLN A 101 -11.64 -1.49 2.82
CA GLN A 101 -11.11 -0.25 2.24
C GLN A 101 -12.18 0.86 2.26
N SER A 102 -11.76 2.10 2.50
CA SER A 102 -12.61 3.29 2.57
C SER A 102 -13.23 3.64 1.21
N ALA A 103 -14.39 4.32 1.21
CA ALA A 103 -14.99 4.83 -0.02
C ALA A 103 -14.08 5.86 -0.74
N ARG A 104 -13.11 6.43 -0.01
CA ARG A 104 -12.13 7.40 -0.49
C ARG A 104 -10.69 6.91 -0.31
N ALA A 105 -10.43 5.64 -0.68
CA ALA A 105 -9.14 5.00 -0.47
C ALA A 105 -8.09 5.46 -1.50
N VAL A 106 -6.82 5.48 -1.08
CA VAL A 106 -5.66 5.71 -1.94
C VAL A 106 -4.81 4.45 -1.99
N LEU A 107 -4.37 4.08 -3.19
CA LEU A 107 -3.46 2.97 -3.41
C LEU A 107 -2.12 3.48 -3.95
N VAL A 108 -1.02 3.01 -3.37
CA VAL A 108 0.35 3.28 -3.80
C VAL A 108 1.11 1.96 -3.84
N LEU A 109 1.57 1.54 -5.03
CA LEU A 109 2.29 0.29 -5.22
C LEU A 109 3.66 0.56 -5.84
N SER A 110 4.72 -0.04 -5.30
CA SER A 110 6.02 -0.11 -5.96
C SER A 110 6.14 -1.38 -6.79
N LEU A 111 6.12 -1.23 -8.12
CA LEU A 111 6.13 -2.32 -9.10
C LEU A 111 7.57 -2.58 -9.57
N LYS A 112 8.23 -3.58 -8.98
CA LYS A 112 9.62 -3.96 -9.24
C LYS A 112 9.73 -5.03 -10.34
N ASN A 113 10.77 -5.01 -11.16
CA ASN A 113 10.96 -6.01 -12.22
C ASN A 113 11.55 -7.33 -11.71
N PHE A 114 10.72 -8.37 -11.62
CA PHE A 114 11.14 -9.74 -11.30
C PHE A 114 11.29 -10.65 -12.53
N VAL A 115 10.85 -10.20 -13.71
CA VAL A 115 10.81 -11.02 -14.94
C VAL A 115 12.04 -10.81 -15.85
N GLY A 116 12.94 -9.91 -15.48
CA GLY A 116 14.23 -9.64 -16.13
C GLY A 116 14.14 -8.88 -17.47
N ARG A 117 13.10 -9.10 -18.27
CA ARG A 117 12.93 -8.46 -19.59
C ARG A 117 11.99 -7.26 -19.53
N ARG A 118 12.51 -6.07 -19.86
CA ARG A 118 11.78 -4.78 -19.82
C ARG A 118 10.40 -4.82 -20.49
N LYS A 119 10.32 -5.30 -21.73
CA LYS A 119 9.04 -5.37 -22.48
C LYS A 119 7.98 -6.22 -21.77
N ARG A 120 8.39 -7.29 -21.08
CA ARG A 120 7.45 -8.16 -20.35
C ARG A 120 6.96 -7.48 -19.08
N TRP A 121 7.88 -6.86 -18.34
CA TRP A 121 7.56 -6.09 -17.15
C TRP A 121 6.63 -4.89 -17.46
N GLU A 122 6.84 -4.20 -18.57
CA GLU A 122 5.97 -3.10 -19.01
C GLU A 122 4.54 -3.57 -19.32
N ARG A 123 4.39 -4.77 -19.91
CA ARG A 123 3.06 -5.38 -20.11
C ARG A 123 2.41 -5.76 -18.78
N GLU A 124 3.16 -6.38 -17.87
CA GLU A 124 2.66 -6.75 -16.54
C GLU A 124 2.20 -5.50 -15.76
N ILE A 125 2.91 -4.37 -15.86
CA ILE A 125 2.48 -3.11 -15.27
C ILE A 125 1.17 -2.59 -15.89
N ALA A 126 0.99 -2.73 -17.21
CA ALA A 126 -0.24 -2.32 -17.88
C ALA A 126 -1.43 -3.20 -17.42
N GLU A 127 -1.25 -4.52 -17.38
CA GLU A 127 -2.25 -5.47 -16.88
C GLU A 127 -2.63 -5.18 -15.41
N ILE A 128 -1.66 -4.79 -14.58
CA ILE A 128 -1.91 -4.39 -13.19
C ILE A 128 -2.69 -3.08 -13.12
N ALA A 129 -2.38 -2.11 -13.98
CA ALA A 129 -3.14 -0.87 -14.03
C ALA A 129 -4.61 -1.13 -14.39
N GLU A 130 -4.87 -1.97 -15.39
CA GLU A 130 -6.22 -2.41 -15.78
C GLU A 130 -6.92 -3.17 -14.65
N LEU A 131 -6.21 -4.05 -13.94
CA LEU A 131 -6.74 -4.76 -12.77
C LEU A 131 -7.15 -3.79 -11.64
N VAL A 132 -6.31 -2.80 -11.37
CA VAL A 132 -6.61 -1.77 -10.35
C VAL A 132 -7.83 -0.95 -10.76
N GLU A 133 -7.92 -0.52 -12.01
CA GLU A 133 -9.10 0.18 -12.55
C GLU A 133 -10.37 -0.66 -12.44
N GLY A 134 -10.32 -1.92 -12.88
CA GLY A 134 -11.42 -2.87 -12.79
C GLY A 134 -11.87 -3.19 -11.35
N SER A 135 -11.03 -2.88 -10.35
CA SER A 135 -11.34 -3.04 -8.93
C SER A 135 -12.02 -1.80 -8.30
N GLY A 136 -12.43 -0.84 -9.13
CA GLY A 136 -13.14 0.36 -8.71
C GLY A 136 -12.23 1.50 -8.25
N TYR A 137 -10.92 1.41 -8.51
CA TYR A 137 -10.03 2.56 -8.38
C TYR A 137 -10.07 3.41 -9.64
N GLU A 138 -9.96 4.72 -9.46
CA GLU A 138 -9.93 5.70 -10.53
C GLU A 138 -8.59 6.45 -10.55
N ARG A 139 -8.37 7.23 -11.61
CA ARG A 139 -7.18 8.08 -11.77
C ARG A 139 -5.88 7.31 -11.59
N VAL A 140 -5.84 6.07 -12.11
CA VAL A 140 -4.67 5.21 -12.05
C VAL A 140 -3.54 5.85 -12.86
N ARG A 141 -2.38 6.00 -12.22
CA ARG A 141 -1.18 6.57 -12.83
C ARG A 141 0.00 5.71 -12.49
N VAL A 142 0.76 5.35 -13.52
CA VAL A 142 2.06 4.71 -13.36
C VAL A 142 3.12 5.76 -13.65
N VAL A 143 4.00 6.00 -12.67
CA VAL A 143 5.06 7.00 -12.76
C VAL A 143 6.41 6.40 -12.37
N HIS A 144 7.47 6.90 -12.98
CA HIS A 144 8.84 6.63 -12.52
C HIS A 144 9.28 7.83 -11.67
N LEU A 145 9.33 7.63 -10.35
CA LEU A 145 9.72 8.66 -9.38
C LEU A 145 11.24 8.78 -9.30
N PHE A 146 11.73 9.92 -8.82
CA PHE A 146 13.16 10.18 -8.64
C PHE A 146 13.88 9.12 -7.79
N ASN A 147 13.20 8.55 -6.79
CA ASN A 147 13.74 7.53 -5.89
C ASN A 147 13.52 6.09 -6.38
N ASN A 148 12.85 5.86 -7.51
CA ASN A 148 12.70 4.50 -8.03
C ASN A 148 14.02 3.98 -8.59
N ALA A 149 14.24 2.68 -8.43
CA ALA A 149 15.27 2.00 -9.19
C ALA A 149 14.94 2.03 -10.70
N PRO A 150 15.93 1.89 -11.62
CA PRO A 150 15.67 1.95 -13.06
C PRO A 150 14.61 0.98 -13.59
N MET A 151 14.43 -0.15 -12.90
CA MET A 151 13.45 -1.19 -13.22
C MET A 151 12.37 -1.30 -12.13
N GLU A 152 11.92 -0.14 -11.66
CA GLU A 152 10.82 0.03 -10.72
C GLU A 152 9.92 1.19 -11.19
N LYS A 153 8.61 1.06 -11.01
CA LYS A 153 7.66 2.17 -11.19
C LYS A 153 6.70 2.21 -10.01
N THR A 154 6.19 3.38 -9.70
CA THR A 154 5.14 3.55 -8.70
C THR A 154 3.78 3.70 -9.39
N LEU A 155 2.83 2.84 -9.04
CA LEU A 155 1.42 3.02 -9.38
C LEU A 155 0.73 3.78 -8.25
N VAL A 156 -0.04 4.81 -8.61
CA VAL A 156 -0.89 5.57 -7.68
C VAL A 156 -2.31 5.59 -8.21
N ALA A 157 -3.28 5.28 -7.36
CA ALA A 157 -4.69 5.27 -7.72
C ALA A 157 -5.55 5.78 -6.57
N THR A 158 -6.75 6.27 -6.88
CA THR A 158 -7.69 6.77 -5.89
C THR A 158 -9.07 6.19 -6.14
N ARG A 159 -9.70 5.64 -5.11
CA ARG A 159 -11.09 5.22 -5.19
C ARG A 159 -12.00 6.33 -4.68
N MET A 160 -13.10 6.57 -5.37
CA MET A 160 -14.13 7.54 -4.98
C MET A 160 -15.50 6.92 -5.25
N VAL A 161 -16.04 6.19 -4.28
CA VAL A 161 -17.42 5.68 -4.37
C VAL A 161 -18.38 6.83 -4.03
N PRO A 162 -19.30 7.23 -4.93
CA PRO A 162 -20.34 8.19 -4.61
C PRO A 162 -21.14 7.70 -3.40
N ARG A 163 -21.48 8.62 -2.48
CA ARG A 163 -22.35 8.31 -1.34
C ARG A 163 -23.80 8.21 -1.78
#